data_AF-A0A7T0MAS9-F1
#
_entry.id   AF-A0A7T0MAS9-F1
#
_cell.length_a   1.000
_cell.length_b   1.000
_cell.length_c   1.000
_cell.angle_alpha   90.00
_cell.angle_beta   90.00
_cell.angle_gamma   90.00
#
_symmetry.space_group_name_H-M   'P 1'
#
loop_
_entity.id
_entity.type
_entity.pdbx_description
1 polymer ?
#
loop_
_entity_poly.entity_id
_entity_poly.type
_entity_poly.pdbx_seq_one_letter_code
_entity_poly.pdbx_strand_id
1 'polypeptide(L)'
;MFLLFLGVLAMGKLLIGKKYDERVTQPIITKERWEQYLTLIHDSIEKDYSLRFTTYAGGYEHHVSGKCYLFNESLKTILVNGIIVRDIEILSIERL
;
A
#
# COMPACT_ATOMS: atom_id res chain seq x y z
N MET A 1 -35.03 26.39 -9.89
CA MET A 1 -34.88 25.12 -9.13
C MET A 1 -34.11 24.04 -9.90
N PHE A 2 -34.26 23.90 -11.22
CA PHE A 2 -33.56 22.90 -12.05
C PHE A 2 -32.03 23.10 -12.16
N LEU A 3 -31.55 24.35 -12.15
CA LEU A 3 -30.12 24.69 -12.21
C LEU A 3 -29.32 24.28 -10.96
N LEU A 4 -29.95 24.19 -9.79
CA LEU A 4 -29.30 23.76 -8.55
C LEU A 4 -28.96 22.26 -8.58
N PHE A 5 -29.80 21.43 -9.20
CA PHE A 5 -29.55 20.00 -9.34
C PHE A 5 -28.37 19.69 -10.26
N LEU A 6 -28.19 20.45 -11.35
CA LEU A 6 -27.04 20.32 -12.25
C LEU A 6 -25.72 20.72 -11.56
N GLY A 7 -25.72 21.79 -10.77
CA GLY A 7 -24.56 22.21 -9.98
C GLY A 7 -24.14 21.16 -8.96
N VAL A 8 -25.10 20.57 -8.23
CA VAL A 8 -24.83 19.50 -7.25
C VAL A 8 -24.32 18.22 -7.92
N LEU A 9 -24.87 17.84 -9.07
CA LEU A 9 -24.44 16.65 -9.81
C LEU A 9 -23.01 16.80 -10.38
N ALA A 10 -22.68 17.99 -10.89
CA ALA A 10 -21.35 18.31 -11.40
C ALA A 10 -20.30 18.35 -10.28
N MET A 11 -20.64 18.95 -9.13
CA MET A 11 -19.75 19.01 -7.96
C MET A 11 -19.55 17.61 -7.35
N GLY A 12 -20.59 16.77 -7.33
CA GLY A 12 -20.49 15.36 -6.95
C GLY A 12 -19.53 14.57 -7.85
N LYS A 13 -19.61 14.72 -9.18
CA LYS A 13 -18.66 14.08 -10.11
C LYS A 13 -17.23 14.56 -9.95
N LEU A 14 -17.01 15.84 -9.69
CA LEU A 14 -15.66 16.39 -9.49
C LEU A 14 -15.03 15.92 -8.18
N LEU A 15 -15.80 15.86 -7.10
CA LEU A 15 -15.35 15.39 -5.78
C LEU A 15 -15.12 13.87 -5.78
N ILE A 16 -15.98 13.11 -6.45
CA ILE A 16 -15.78 11.67 -6.69
C ILE A 16 -14.53 11.49 -7.56
N GLY A 17 -14.39 12.23 -8.66
CA GLY A 17 -13.21 12.18 -9.52
C GLY A 17 -11.90 12.38 -8.76
N LYS A 18 -11.81 13.42 -7.91
CA LYS A 18 -10.62 13.66 -7.07
C LYS A 18 -10.39 12.57 -6.02
N LYS A 19 -11.45 12.09 -5.38
CA LYS A 19 -11.37 11.01 -4.38
C LYS A 19 -10.94 9.67 -5.00
N TYR A 20 -11.27 9.45 -6.28
CA TYR A 20 -10.77 8.29 -7.04
C TYR A 20 -9.39 8.55 -7.61
N ASP A 21 -9.03 9.76 -8.01
CA ASP A 21 -7.69 10.11 -8.48
C ASP A 21 -6.65 9.81 -7.40
N GLU A 22 -6.90 10.20 -6.14
CA GLU A 22 -6.04 9.86 -4.99
C GLU A 22 -5.98 8.34 -4.69
N ARG A 23 -7.02 7.58 -5.05
CA ARG A 23 -7.09 6.12 -4.85
C ARG A 23 -6.47 5.32 -5.99
N VAL A 24 -6.46 5.89 -7.19
CA VAL A 24 -5.90 5.30 -8.42
C VAL A 24 -4.45 5.75 -8.59
N THR A 25 -4.07 6.89 -8.04
CA THR A 25 -2.68 7.31 -7.81
C THR A 25 -2.13 6.72 -6.52
N GLN A 26 -2.30 5.41 -6.33
CA GLN A 26 -1.41 4.70 -5.40
C GLN A 26 0.02 5.11 -5.77
N PRO A 27 0.86 5.52 -4.81
CA PRO A 27 2.23 5.88 -5.14
C PRO A 27 2.87 4.64 -5.76
N ILE A 28 3.10 4.68 -7.06
CA ILE A 28 3.84 3.64 -7.76
C ILE A 28 5.19 3.61 -7.05
N ILE A 29 5.45 2.56 -6.27
CA ILE A 29 6.73 2.39 -5.60
C ILE A 29 7.78 2.42 -6.71
N THR A 30 8.66 3.42 -6.64
CA THR A 30 9.74 3.55 -7.61
C THR A 30 10.63 2.32 -7.50
N LYS A 31 11.25 1.92 -8.60
CA LYS A 31 12.19 0.78 -8.58
C LYS A 31 13.25 0.95 -7.48
N GLU A 32 13.79 2.15 -7.32
CA GLU A 32 14.77 2.46 -6.27
C GLU A 32 14.22 2.20 -4.85
N ARG A 33 13.00 2.69 -4.57
CA ARG A 33 12.35 2.47 -3.27
C ARG A 33 12.02 0.99 -3.04
N TRP A 34 11.70 0.26 -4.10
CA TRP A 34 11.50 -1.18 -4.02
C TRP A 34 12.80 -1.92 -3.65
N GLU A 35 13.94 -1.57 -4.25
CA GLU A 35 15.24 -2.18 -3.88
C GLU A 35 15.62 -1.89 -2.42
N GLN A 36 15.30 -0.69 -1.92
CA GLN A 36 15.46 -0.36 -0.50
C GLN A 36 14.58 -1.24 0.40
N TYR A 37 13.33 -1.48 -0.01
CA TYR A 37 12.41 -2.36 0.69
C TYR A 37 12.84 -3.82 0.66
N LEU A 38 13.35 -4.31 -0.47
CA LEU A 38 13.94 -5.65 -0.56
C LEU A 38 15.09 -5.80 0.45
N THR A 39 16.00 -4.83 0.47
CA THR A 39 17.12 -4.83 1.41
C THR A 39 16.63 -4.89 2.85
N LEU A 40 15.62 -4.08 3.20
CA LEU A 40 15.04 -4.05 4.55
C LEU A 40 14.34 -5.37 4.91
N ILE A 41 13.60 -5.97 3.98
CA ILE A 41 12.90 -7.25 4.17
C ILE A 41 13.93 -8.37 4.40
N HIS A 42 14.94 -8.47 3.53
CA HIS A 42 16.00 -9.48 3.67
C HIS A 42 16.77 -9.31 4.99
N ASP A 43 17.14 -8.08 5.33
CA ASP A 43 17.83 -7.77 6.59
C ASP A 43 16.97 -8.14 7.81
N SER A 44 15.65 -7.92 7.75
CA SER A 44 14.72 -8.31 8.82
C SER A 44 14.60 -9.82 9.02
N ILE A 45 14.67 -10.58 7.92
CA ILE A 45 14.64 -12.05 7.95
C ILE A 45 15.95 -12.59 8.54
N GLU A 46 17.10 -12.07 8.08
CA GLU A 46 18.42 -12.51 8.54
C GLU A 46 18.70 -12.14 10.00
N LYS A 47 18.30 -10.93 10.42
CA LYS A 47 18.57 -10.40 11.77
C LYS A 47 17.41 -10.56 12.75
N ASP A 48 16.34 -11.23 12.35
CA ASP A 48 15.20 -11.59 13.18
C ASP A 48 14.52 -10.41 13.91
N TYR A 49 14.34 -9.28 13.21
CA TYR A 49 13.59 -8.11 13.73
C TYR A 49 12.27 -7.88 13.00
N SER A 50 11.39 -7.11 13.62
CA SER A 50 10.03 -6.86 13.10
C SER A 50 9.98 -5.64 12.21
N LEU A 51 9.14 -5.71 11.18
CA LEU A 51 8.79 -4.60 10.30
C LEU A 51 7.32 -4.25 10.45
N ARG A 52 6.99 -2.99 10.17
CA ARG A 52 5.62 -2.51 9.94
C ARG A 52 5.44 -2.21 8.46
N PHE A 53 4.46 -2.88 7.87
CA PHE A 53 3.99 -2.63 6.52
C PHE A 53 2.70 -1.83 6.62
N THR A 54 2.67 -0.69 5.95
CA THR A 54 1.43 0.04 5.69
C THR A 54 0.98 -0.35 4.29
N THR A 55 -0.18 -0.96 4.18
CA THR A 55 -0.71 -1.49 2.91
C THR A 55 -2.06 -0.88 2.57
N TYR A 56 -2.40 -0.82 1.29
CA TYR A 56 -3.70 -0.40 0.81
C TYR A 56 -4.38 -1.52 0.02
N ALA A 57 -5.39 -2.13 0.62
CA ALA A 57 -6.13 -3.23 0.03
C ALA A 57 -7.63 -3.08 0.28
N GLY A 58 -8.45 -3.35 -0.75
CA GLY A 58 -9.91 -3.29 -0.64
C GLY A 58 -10.48 -1.89 -0.35
N GLY A 59 -9.71 -0.82 -0.60
CA GLY A 59 -10.14 0.56 -0.38
C GLY A 59 -9.81 1.14 1.00
N TYR A 60 -9.03 0.41 1.82
CA TYR A 60 -8.64 0.81 3.16
C TYR A 60 -7.13 0.62 3.39
N GLU A 61 -6.57 1.44 4.26
CA GLU A 61 -5.22 1.29 4.77
C GLU A 61 -5.19 0.26 5.90
N HIS A 62 -4.21 -0.64 5.87
CA HIS A 62 -3.98 -1.65 6.89
C HIS A 62 -2.54 -1.55 7.38
N HIS A 63 -2.33 -1.81 8.66
CA HIS A 63 -0.99 -1.97 9.21
C HIS A 63 -0.76 -3.44 9.55
N VAL A 64 0.24 -4.04 8.92
CA VAL A 64 0.70 -5.39 9.21
C VAL A 64 2.05 -5.27 9.88
N SER A 65 2.18 -5.75 11.11
CA SER A 65 3.41 -5.65 11.89
C SER A 65 3.84 -7.03 12.36
N GLY A 66 5.14 -7.30 12.30
CA GLY A 66 5.74 -8.51 12.84
C GLY A 66 6.97 -8.95 12.09
N LYS A 67 7.41 -10.17 12.39
CA LYS A 67 8.54 -10.81 11.72
C LYS A 67 8.18 -11.20 10.29
N CYS A 68 9.08 -10.92 9.37
CA CYS A 68 9.06 -11.45 8.02
C CYS A 68 9.62 -12.88 8.06
N TYR A 69 8.87 -13.84 7.51
CA TYR A 69 9.29 -15.25 7.50
C TYR A 69 9.77 -15.71 6.14
N LEU A 70 9.17 -15.17 5.08
CA LEU A 70 9.44 -15.58 3.71
C LEU A 70 9.19 -14.40 2.77
N PHE A 71 10.07 -14.26 1.80
CA PHE A 71 9.84 -13.44 0.61
C PHE A 71 9.85 -14.33 -0.63
N ASN A 72 8.78 -14.26 -1.43
CA ASN A 72 8.71 -14.92 -2.73
C ASN A 72 8.96 -13.88 -3.83
N GLU A 73 10.13 -13.97 -4.46
CA GLU A 73 10.55 -13.03 -5.51
C GLU A 73 9.66 -13.12 -6.77
N SER A 74 9.23 -14.32 -7.16
CA SER A 74 8.43 -14.53 -8.37
C SER A 74 7.04 -13.92 -8.27
N LEU A 75 6.42 -14.03 -7.09
CA LEU A 75 5.08 -13.48 -6.81
C LEU A 75 5.12 -12.10 -6.17
N LYS A 76 6.32 -11.64 -5.77
CA LYS A 76 6.55 -10.42 -5.00
C LYS A 76 5.65 -10.33 -3.76
N THR A 77 5.60 -11.43 -3.01
CA THR A 77 4.78 -11.54 -1.80
C THR A 77 5.63 -11.80 -0.56
N ILE A 78 5.30 -11.14 0.54
CA ILE A 78 5.97 -11.27 1.83
C ILE A 78 5.00 -11.92 2.83
N LEU A 79 5.48 -12.94 3.57
CA LEU A 79 4.75 -13.52 4.70
C LEU A 79 5.17 -12.82 5.99
N VAL A 80 4.26 -12.04 6.58
CA VAL A 80 4.49 -11.25 7.80
C VAL A 80 3.49 -11.69 8.86
N ASN A 81 3.96 -12.34 9.92
CA ASN A 81 3.09 -12.81 11.02
C ASN A 81 1.82 -13.57 10.57
N GLY A 82 1.95 -14.44 9.56
CA GLY A 82 0.83 -15.21 9.00
C GLY A 82 -0.04 -14.45 7.99
N ILE A 83 0.25 -13.18 7.72
CA ILE A 83 -0.44 -12.34 6.74
C ILE A 83 0.42 -12.25 5.47
N ILE A 84 -0.19 -12.47 4.31
CA ILE A 84 0.46 -12.30 3.01
C ILE A 84 0.30 -10.83 2.58
N VAL A 85 1.42 -10.15 2.37
CA VAL A 85 1.49 -8.78 1.85
C VAL A 85 2.04 -8.83 0.42
N ARG A 86 1.36 -8.19 -0.54
CA ARG A 86 1.84 -8.06 -1.92
C ARG A 86 2.55 -6.73 -2.13
N ASP A 87 3.57 -6.69 -2.98
CA ASP A 87 4.30 -5.46 -3.33
C ASP A 87 3.38 -4.33 -3.81
N ILE A 88 2.39 -4.66 -4.65
CA ILE A 88 1.40 -3.72 -5.19
C ILE A 88 0.49 -3.11 -4.11
N GLU A 89 0.44 -3.69 -2.92
CA GLU A 89 -0.36 -3.18 -1.81
C GLU A 89 0.45 -2.28 -0.89
N ILE A 90 1.79 -2.31 -0.96
CA ILE A 90 2.65 -1.62 0.01
C ILE A 90 2.64 -0.11 -0.28
N LEU A 91 2.40 0.67 0.75
CA LEU A 91 2.59 2.12 0.76
C LEU A 91 3.92 2.50 1.44
N SER A 92 4.21 1.85 2.56
CA SER A 92 5.48 2.01 3.27
C SER A 92 5.88 0.77 4.06
N ILE A 93 7.18 0.68 4.32
CA ILE A 93 7.77 -0.31 5.25
C ILE A 93 8.69 0.45 6.20
N GLU A 94 8.52 0.20 7.48
CA GLU A 94 9.26 0.85 8.56
C GLU A 94 9.78 -0.21 9.55
N ARG A 95 10.94 0.05 10.15
CA ARG A 95 11.49 -0.80 11.20
C ARG A 95 10.83 -0.47 12.55
N LEU A 96 10.53 -1.52 13.32
CA LEU A 96 10.04 -1.42 14.70
C LEU A 96 11.19 -1.52 15.72
#